data_AF-A0A9D3N3K9-F1
#
_entry.id   AF-A0A9D3N3K9-F1
#
_cell.length_a   1.000
_cell.length_b   1.000
_cell.length_c   1.000
_cell.angle_alpha   90.00
_cell.angle_beta   90.00
_cell.angle_gamma   90.00
#
_symmetry.space_group_name_H-M   'P 1'
#
loop_
_entity.id
_entity.type
_entity.pdbx_description
1 polymer ?
#
loop_
_entity_poly.entity_id
_entity_poly.type
_entity_poly.pdbx_seq_one_letter_code
_entity_poly.pdbx_strand_id
1 'polypeptide(L)' 'MTVFIPVSPVRSQTVRLQVKSDGSVFDPAVQSFILEQITQKLKEHLMENATVTWRVQPDGNIFHKKKQGTVASKC' A
#
# COMPACT_ATOMS: atom_id res chain seq x y z
N MET A 1 34.28 -25.12 -5.79
CA MET A 1 33.07 -24.94 -6.64
C MET A 1 32.18 -23.90 -5.98
N THR A 2 32.25 -22.66 -6.45
CA THR A 2 31.43 -21.56 -5.93
C THR A 2 30.08 -21.62 -6.62
N VAL A 3 29.00 -21.84 -5.87
CA VAL A 3 27.63 -21.86 -6.41
C VAL A 3 27.18 -20.41 -6.60
N PHE A 4 27.01 -20.00 -7.86
CA PHE A 4 26.46 -18.70 -8.20
C PHE A 4 24.94 -18.83 -8.21
N ILE A 5 24.26 -18.38 -7.15
CA ILE A 5 22.80 -18.36 -7.09
C ILE A 5 22.32 -17.17 -7.94
N PRO A 6 21.62 -17.39 -9.07
CA PRO A 6 21.06 -16.27 -9.81
C PRO A 6 19.96 -15.62 -8.95
N VAL A 7 20.21 -14.41 -8.47
CA VAL A 7 19.15 -13.56 -7.91
C VAL A 7 18.27 -13.11 -9.07
N SER A 8 17.11 -13.75 -9.20
CA SER A 8 16.09 -13.31 -10.13
C SER A 8 15.66 -11.89 -9.74
N PRO A 9 15.61 -10.93 -10.67
CA PRO A 9 15.16 -9.58 -10.35
C PRO A 9 13.67 -9.63 -9.96
N VAL A 10 13.39 -9.47 -8.68
CA VAL A 10 12.03 -9.30 -8.17
C VAL A 10 11.52 -7.96 -8.73
N ARG A 11 10.52 -8.01 -9.60
CA ARG A 11 9.83 -6.80 -10.06
C ARG A 11 8.94 -6.31 -8.92
N SER A 12 9.38 -5.26 -8.23
CA SER A 12 8.59 -4.56 -7.22
C SER A 12 7.90 -3.36 -7.85
N GLN A 13 6.57 -3.29 -7.73
CA GLN A 13 5.79 -2.12 -8.13
C GLN A 13 5.13 -1.50 -6.90
N THR A 14 5.41 -0.23 -6.64
CA THR A 14 4.74 0.52 -5.57
C THR A 14 3.59 1.32 -6.17
N VAL A 15 2.38 1.09 -5.68
CA VAL A 15 1.18 1.84 -6.09
C VAL A 15 0.73 2.74 -4.95
N ARG A 16 0.37 3.98 -5.27
CA ARG A 16 -0.25 4.90 -4.31
C ARG A 16 -1.77 4.83 -4.47
N LEU A 17 -2.46 4.54 -3.36
CA LEU A 17 -3.92 4.47 -3.30
C LEU A 17 -4.47 5.67 -2.53
N GLN A 18 -5.56 6.24 -3.02
CA GLN A 18 -6.37 7.21 -2.29
C GLN A 18 -7.69 6.54 -1.93
N VAL A 19 -7.95 6.40 -0.64
CA VAL A 19 -9.21 5.86 -0.13
C VAL A 19 -10.05 7.03 0.36
N LYS A 20 -11.28 7.13 -0.14
CA LYS A 20 -12.30 8.03 0.41
C LYS A 20 -13.18 7.19 1.34
N SER A 21 -13.16 7.52 2.62
CA SER A 21 -14.05 6.92 3.62
C SER A 21 -14.48 8.01 4.59
N ASP A 22 -15.75 7.99 4.94
CA ASP A 22 -16.37 8.75 6.02
C ASP A 22 -15.96 8.24 7.41
N GLY A 23 -15.49 6.99 7.51
CA GLY A 23 -15.03 6.34 8.74
C GLY A 23 -13.50 6.39 8.98
N SER A 24 -13.08 5.78 10.09
CA SER A 24 -11.67 5.58 10.42
C SER A 24 -11.07 4.45 9.58
N VAL A 25 -10.00 4.77 8.84
CA VAL A 25 -9.18 3.78 8.10
C VAL A 25 -7.95 3.33 8.90
N PHE A 26 -7.85 3.75 10.16
CA PHE A 26 -6.74 3.40 11.04
C PHE A 26 -6.96 2.07 11.76
N ASP A 27 -8.19 1.56 11.72
CA ASP A 27 -8.54 0.28 12.31
C ASP A 27 -7.82 -0.87 11.59
N PRO A 28 -7.03 -1.70 12.31
CA PRO A 28 -6.25 -2.77 11.70
C PRO A 28 -7.09 -3.76 10.87
N ALA A 29 -8.33 -3.99 11.29
CA ALA A 29 -9.29 -4.82 10.57
C ALA A 29 -9.65 -4.22 9.20
N VAL A 30 -9.86 -2.91 9.12
CA VAL A 30 -10.16 -2.20 7.86
C VAL A 30 -8.94 -2.22 6.94
N GLN A 31 -7.75 -2.00 7.48
CA GLN A 31 -6.50 -2.04 6.70
C GLN A 31 -6.23 -3.45 6.13
N SER A 32 -6.49 -4.49 6.93
CA SER A 32 -6.35 -5.88 6.47
C SER A 32 -7.35 -6.20 5.37
N PHE A 33 -8.61 -5.78 5.54
CA PHE A 33 -9.66 -5.97 4.54
C PHE A 33 -9.32 -5.28 3.21
N ILE A 34 -8.84 -4.04 3.23
CA ILE A 34 -8.43 -3.32 2.02
C ILE A 34 -7.27 -4.04 1.31
N LEU A 35 -6.28 -4.51 2.07
CA LEU A 35 -5.14 -5.24 1.51
C LEU A 35 -5.58 -6.53 0.83
N GLU A 36 -6.51 -7.27 1.45
CA GLU A 36 -7.05 -8.50 0.91
C GLU A 36 -7.81 -8.25 -0.40
N GLN A 37 -8.66 -7.22 -0.45
CA GLN A 37 -9.37 -6.83 -1.67
C GLN A 37 -8.41 -6.49 -2.82
N ILE A 38 -7.35 -5.74 -2.53
CA ILE A 38 -6.29 -5.43 -3.51
C ILE A 38 -5.61 -6.72 -3.96
N THR A 39 -5.26 -7.60 -3.03
CA THR A 39 -4.60 -8.87 -3.33
C THR A 39 -5.46 -9.77 -4.22
N GLN A 40 -6.76 -9.88 -3.93
CA GLN A 40 -7.71 -10.64 -4.75
C GLN A 40 -7.77 -10.07 -6.18
N LYS A 41 -7.88 -8.75 -6.33
CA LYS A 41 -7.91 -8.11 -7.66
C LYS A 41 -6.60 -8.27 -8.43
N LEU A 42 -5.46 -8.22 -7.75
CA LEU A 42 -4.17 -8.49 -8.38
C LEU A 42 -4.01 -9.95 -8.80
N LYS A 43 -4.50 -10.90 -8.01
CA LYS A 43 -4.51 -12.33 -8.38
C LYS A 43 -5.38 -12.60 -9.62
N GLU A 44 -6.54 -11.94 -9.70
CA GLU A 44 -7.47 -12.07 -10.83
C GLU A 44 -6.87 -11.55 -12.15
N HIS A 45 -6.07 -10.49 -12.11
CA HIS A 45 -5.60 -9.78 -13.32
C HIS A 45 -4.12 -9.95 -13.69
N LEU A 46 -3.21 -10.16 -12.73
CA LEU A 46 -1.77 -10.01 -12.96
C LEU A 46 -0.96 -11.31 -12.76
N MET A 47 -1.17 -12.07 -11.67
CA MET A 47 -0.43 -13.32 -11.38
C MET A 47 -0.90 -14.00 -10.08
N GLU A 48 -0.90 -15.34 -10.04
CA GLU A 48 -1.21 -16.15 -8.85
C GLU A 48 -0.29 -15.89 -7.64
N ASN A 49 0.97 -15.46 -7.88
CA ASN A 49 2.02 -15.37 -6.86
C ASN A 49 2.40 -13.93 -6.45
N ALA A 50 1.53 -12.94 -6.72
CA ALA A 50 1.79 -11.57 -6.31
C ALA A 50 1.70 -11.42 -4.78
N THR A 51 2.80 -11.03 -4.13
CA THR A 51 2.79 -10.65 -2.71
C THR A 51 2.52 -9.16 -2.58
N VAL A 52 1.39 -8.80 -1.97
CA VAL A 52 1.03 -7.41 -1.67
C VAL A 52 1.28 -7.14 -0.20
N THR A 53 2.03 -6.09 0.09
CA THR A 53 2.32 -5.66 1.47
C THR A 53 2.10 -4.17 1.61
N TRP A 54 1.74 -3.74 2.82
CA TRP A 54 1.70 -2.34 3.15
C TRP A 54 3.12 -1.77 3.27
N ARG A 55 3.34 -0.62 2.64
CA ARG A 55 4.54 0.17 2.89
C ARG A 55 4.31 1.04 4.11
N VAL A 56 4.84 0.61 5.24
CA VAL A 56 4.84 1.38 6.49
C VAL A 56 5.77 2.58 6.31
N GLN A 57 5.27 3.78 6.59
CA GLN A 57 6.08 5.00 6.56
C GLN A 57 6.92 5.12 7.85
N PRO A 58 7.91 6.03 7.92
CA PRO A 58 8.79 6.16 9.09
C PRO A 58 8.05 6.48 10.39
N ASP A 59 6.83 6.99 10.29
CA ASP A 59 5.95 7.32 11.40
C ASP A 59 5.10 6.13 11.88
N GLY A 60 5.27 4.95 11.28
CA GLY A 60 4.52 3.74 11.62
C GLY A 60 3.12 3.66 11.01
N ASN A 61 2.65 4.73 10.33
CA ASN A 61 1.33 4.74 9.71
C ASN A 61 1.40 4.32 8.25
N ILE A 62 0.33 3.66 7.80
CA ILE A 62 0.14 3.28 6.39
C ILE A 62 -0.67 4.36 5.67
N PHE A 63 -1.73 4.84 6.33
CA PHE A 63 -2.65 5.83 5.79
C PHE A 63 -2.43 7.20 6.42
N HIS A 64 -2.48 8.24 5.59
CA HIS A 64 -2.46 9.63 6.03
C HIS A 64 -3.72 10.31 5.54
N LYS A 65 -4.40 11.02 6.43
CA LYS A 65 -5.46 11.94 6.02
C LYS A 65 -4.82 13.00 5.13
N LYS A 66 -5.35 13.17 3.92
CA LYS A 66 -4.99 14.30 3.06
C LYS A 66 -5.36 15.57 3.81
N LYS A 67 -4.36 16.33 4.29
CA LYS A 67 -4.62 17.69 4.78
C LYS A 67 -5.11 18.49 3.58
N GLN A 68 -6.36 18.95 3.62
CA GLN A 68 -6.73 20.07 2.76
C GLN A 68 -5.83 21.22 3.22
N GLY A 69 -5.01 21.76 2.32
CA GLY A 69 -4.16 22.89 2.65
C GLY A 69 -5.04 23.97 3.27
N THR A 70 -4.76 24.34 4.51
CA THR A 70 -5.25 25.58 5.08
C THR A 70 -4.73 26.65 4.14
N VAL A 71 -5.59 27.21 3.28
CA VAL A 71 -5.28 28.46 2.62
C VAL A 71 -5.05 29.42 3.76
N ALA A 72 -3.79 29.76 4.01
CA ALA A 72 -3.44 30.83 4.90
C ALA A 72 -4.02 32.10 4.27
N SER A 73 -5.24 32.45 4.66
CA SER A 73 -5.82 33.77 4.45
C SER A 73 -4.99 34.74 5.28
N LYS A 74 -3.92 35.23 4.65
CA LYS A 74 -3.23 36.43 5.07
C LYS A 74 -4.08 37.61 4.57
N CYS A 75 -4.85 38.20 5.48
CA CYS A 75 -5.27 39.58 5.40
C CYS A 75 -4.82 40.25 6.70
#